data_AF-A0A800CK50-F1
#
_entry.id   AF-A0A800CK50-F1
#
_cell.length_a   1.000
_cell.length_b   1.000
_cell.length_c   1.000
_cell.angle_alpha   90.00
_cell.angle_beta   90.00
_cell.angle_gamma   90.00
#
_symmetry.space_group_name_H-M   'P 1'
#
loop_
_entity.id
_entity.type
_entity.pdbx_description
1 polymer ?
#
loop_
_entity_poly.entity_id
_entity_poly.type
_entity_poly.pdbx_seq_one_letter_code
_entity_poly.pdbx_strand_id
1 'polypeptide(L)'
;MLKMETGQSKNSFLFVSVLESTGWHPLDKAKIWRFKVFGNKKSKQERLFSIGHLVRGARNGISPAELARKLNVSRSTITKDLGIVERETDAQFWEDDDGRLHWFE
;
A
#
# COMPACT_ATOMS: atom_id res chain seq x y z
N MET A 1 10.82 -35.29 -24.23
CA MET A 1 11.42 -34.87 -22.94
C MET A 1 11.59 -33.36 -22.98
N LEU A 2 10.66 -32.61 -22.41
CA LEU A 2 10.73 -31.16 -22.27
C LEU A 2 10.06 -30.80 -20.93
N LYS A 3 10.91 -30.54 -19.92
CA LYS A 3 10.51 -29.94 -18.66
C LYS A 3 10.07 -28.52 -18.95
N MET A 4 8.80 -28.20 -18.71
CA MET A 4 8.35 -26.82 -18.54
C MET A 4 8.16 -26.60 -17.04
N GLU A 5 9.15 -25.99 -16.43
CA GLU A 5 9.09 -25.52 -15.05
C GLU A 5 8.23 -24.25 -15.04
N THR A 6 6.93 -24.40 -14.77
CA THR A 6 6.04 -23.29 -14.45
C THR A 6 6.36 -22.79 -13.04
N GLY A 7 7.39 -21.95 -12.94
CA GLY A 7 7.66 -21.10 -11.78
C GLY A 7 6.65 -19.95 -11.69
N GLN A 8 5.35 -20.25 -11.68
CA GLN A 8 4.31 -19.25 -11.47
C GLN A 8 4.24 -18.97 -9.96
N SER A 9 4.89 -17.87 -9.56
CA SER A 9 4.98 -17.41 -8.17
C SER A 9 3.61 -17.41 -7.50
N LYS A 10 3.44 -18.32 -6.54
CA LYS A 10 2.24 -18.49 -5.70
C LYS A 10 1.83 -17.21 -4.93
N ASN A 11 2.71 -16.20 -4.89
CA ASN A 11 2.46 -14.93 -4.19
C ASN A 11 1.59 -13.94 -4.98
N SER A 12 1.43 -14.13 -6.29
CA SER A 12 0.58 -13.26 -7.13
C SER A 12 -0.91 -13.49 -6.87
N PHE A 13 -1.28 -14.73 -6.55
CA PHE A 13 -2.66 -15.14 -6.30
C PHE A 13 -3.17 -14.68 -4.92
N LEU A 14 -2.30 -14.70 -3.90
CA LEU A 14 -2.64 -14.20 -2.57
C LEU A 14 -2.90 -12.68 -2.55
N PHE A 15 -2.25 -11.93 -3.45
CA PHE A 15 -2.43 -10.47 -3.55
C PHE A 15 -3.83 -10.10 -4.06
N VAL A 16 -4.39 -10.87 -4.99
CA VAL A 16 -5.74 -10.63 -5.53
C VAL A 16 -6.82 -11.04 -4.53
N SER A 17 -6.63 -12.12 -3.78
CA SER A 17 -7.64 -12.55 -2.79
C SER A 17 -7.77 -11.64 -1.56
N VAL A 18 -6.72 -10.90 -1.19
CA VAL A 18 -6.82 -9.87 -0.13
C VAL A 18 -7.59 -8.64 -0.61
N LEU A 19 -7.47 -8.30 -1.90
CA LEU A 19 -8.15 -7.16 -2.53
C LEU A 19 -9.68 -7.31 -2.57
N GLU A 20 -10.21 -8.53 -2.70
CA GLU A 20 -11.65 -8.77 -2.84
C GLU A 20 -12.45 -8.73 -1.52
N SER A 21 -11.79 -8.84 -0.37
CA SER A 21 -12.47 -8.94 0.95
C SER A 21 -12.62 -7.61 1.70
N THR A 22 -12.11 -6.49 1.16
CA THR A 22 -11.99 -5.22 1.90
C THR A 22 -12.94 -4.10 1.45
N GLY A 23 -13.96 -4.39 0.64
CA GLY A 23 -14.99 -3.40 0.28
C GLY A 23 -14.53 -2.33 -0.71
N TRP A 24 -13.50 -2.61 -1.52
CA TRP A 24 -13.02 -1.69 -2.55
C TRP A 24 -14.01 -1.55 -3.72
N HIS A 25 -14.38 -0.31 -4.05
CA HIS A 25 -15.27 -0.02 -5.17
C HIS A 25 -14.54 -0.21 -6.51
N PRO A 26 -15.20 -0.71 -7.57
CA PRO A 26 -14.57 -0.96 -8.88
C PRO A 26 -13.98 0.29 -9.55
N LEU A 27 -14.33 1.51 -9.13
CA LEU A 27 -13.72 2.76 -9.61
C LEU A 27 -12.30 2.98 -9.09
N ASP A 28 -11.94 2.39 -7.94
CA ASP A 28 -10.59 2.44 -7.40
C ASP A 28 -9.62 1.53 -8.18
N LYS A 29 -10.14 0.56 -8.95
CA LYS A 29 -9.32 -0.26 -9.86
C LYS A 29 -8.61 0.62 -10.88
N ALA A 30 -9.26 1.67 -11.40
CA ALA A 30 -8.65 2.57 -12.37
C ALA A 30 -7.48 3.40 -11.79
N LYS A 31 -7.55 3.76 -10.50
CA LYS A 31 -6.41 4.38 -9.77
C LYS A 31 -5.29 3.37 -9.50
N ILE A 32 -5.62 2.10 -9.22
CA ILE A 32 -4.62 1.02 -9.02
C ILE A 32 -3.76 0.77 -10.27
N TRP A 33 -4.31 0.91 -11.48
CA TRP A 33 -3.52 0.80 -12.72
C TRP A 33 -2.47 1.92 -12.89
N ARG A 34 -2.53 2.99 -12.09
CA ARG A 34 -1.51 4.05 -12.02
C ARG A 34 -0.31 3.70 -11.11
N PHE A 35 -0.38 2.59 -10.35
CA PHE A 35 0.73 2.10 -9.52
C PHE A 35 1.86 1.44 -10.34
N LYS A 36 1.75 1.44 -11.68
CA LYS A 36 2.73 0.89 -12.61
C LYS A 36 4.07 1.65 -12.61
N VAL A 37 4.16 2.83 -11.97
CA VAL A 37 5.32 3.74 -12.05
C VAL A 37 6.25 3.68 -10.82
N PHE A 38 5.89 2.96 -9.75
CA PHE A 38 6.78 2.79 -8.60
C PHE A 38 7.98 1.91 -9.00
N GLY A 39 9.14 2.53 -9.25
CA GLY A 39 10.29 1.91 -9.93
C GLY A 39 10.69 0.50 -9.45
N ASN A 40 11.02 -0.34 -10.44
CA ASN A 40 11.76 -1.61 -10.54
C ASN A 40 11.90 -2.61 -9.35
N LYS A 41 11.31 -2.38 -8.17
CA LYS A 41 11.37 -3.30 -7.03
C LYS A 41 9.96 -3.57 -6.51
N LYS A 42 9.45 -4.77 -6.81
CA LYS A 42 8.14 -5.29 -6.39
C LYS A 42 7.83 -5.05 -4.91
N SER A 43 8.82 -5.16 -4.03
CA SER A 43 8.68 -4.91 -2.59
C SER A 43 8.35 -3.46 -2.22
N LYS A 44 8.79 -2.48 -3.02
CA LYS A 44 8.46 -1.06 -2.80
C LYS A 44 7.00 -0.80 -3.17
N GLN A 45 6.53 -1.35 -4.30
CA GLN A 45 5.14 -1.27 -4.72
C GLN A 45 4.19 -1.86 -3.68
N GLU A 46 4.47 -3.09 -3.24
CA GLU A 46 3.68 -3.78 -2.21
C GLU A 46 3.62 -2.96 -0.91
N ARG A 47 4.74 -2.35 -0.52
CA ARG A 47 4.78 -1.52 0.69
C ARG A 47 3.95 -0.25 0.57
N LEU A 48 4.08 0.49 -0.54
CA LEU A 48 3.34 1.73 -0.77
C LEU A 48 1.83 1.48 -0.84
N PHE A 49 1.44 0.41 -1.50
CA PHE A 49 0.07 -0.08 -1.49
C PHE A 49 -0.40 -0.40 -0.06
N SER A 50 0.40 -1.15 0.69
CA SER A 50 0.07 -1.50 2.08
C SER A 50 -0.07 -0.28 3.00
N ILE A 51 0.73 0.77 2.80
CA ILE A 51 0.60 2.04 3.54
C ILE A 51 -0.79 2.63 3.33
N GLY A 52 -1.22 2.78 2.07
CA GLY A 52 -2.54 3.34 1.78
C GLY A 52 -3.68 2.53 2.38
N HIS A 53 -3.61 1.21 2.31
CA HIS A 53 -4.60 0.32 2.95
C HIS A 53 -4.64 0.44 4.47
N LEU A 54 -3.47 0.50 5.11
CA LEU A 54 -3.39 0.61 6.57
C LEU A 54 -3.92 1.94 7.08
N VAL A 55 -3.66 3.04 6.37
CA VAL A 55 -4.17 4.37 6.75
C VAL A 55 -5.66 4.46 6.51
N ARG A 56 -6.16 4.04 5.34
CA ARG A 56 -7.60 4.10 5.01
C ARG A 56 -8.45 3.16 5.87
N GLY A 57 -7.90 2.00 6.26
CA GLY A 57 -8.58 1.05 7.14
C GLY A 57 -8.52 1.39 8.64
N ALA A 58 -7.73 2.37 9.04
CA ALA A 58 -7.56 2.75 10.44
C ALA A 58 -8.65 3.73 10.88
N ARG A 59 -9.72 3.21 11.53
CA ARG A 59 -10.84 4.03 12.02
C ARG A 59 -10.44 5.18 12.96
N ASN A 60 -9.36 5.00 13.72
CA ASN A 60 -8.85 5.98 14.69
C ASN A 60 -7.50 6.56 14.24
N GLY A 61 -7.22 6.57 12.93
CA GLY A 61 -5.90 6.92 12.39
C GLY A 61 -4.80 5.92 12.79
N ILE A 62 -3.63 6.07 12.17
CA ILE A 62 -2.46 5.23 12.44
C ILE A 62 -1.20 6.08 12.54
N SER A 63 -0.40 5.87 13.58
CA SER A 63 0.85 6.63 13.72
C SER A 63 1.92 6.14 12.72
N PRO A 64 2.86 7.02 12.31
CA PRO A 64 4.01 6.61 11.49
C PRO A 64 4.84 5.49 12.13
N ALA A 65 4.89 5.43 13.47
CA ALA A 65 5.58 4.38 14.22
C ALA A 65 4.85 3.02 14.14
N GLU A 66 3.52 3.01 14.10
CA GLU A 66 2.74 1.80 13.88
C GLU A 66 2.87 1.29 12.44
N LEU A 67 2.85 2.19 11.46
CA LEU A 67 3.12 1.84 10.06
C LEU A 67 4.50 1.20 9.89
N ALA A 68 5.53 1.81 10.49
CA ALA A 68 6.90 1.30 10.47
C ALA A 68 7.00 -0.12 11.05
N ARG A 69 6.35 -0.37 12.19
CA ARG A 69 6.31 -1.69 12.85
C ARG A 69 5.55 -2.72 12.00
N LYS A 70 4.37 -2.38 11.47
CA LYS A 70 3.55 -3.28 10.66
C LYS A 70 4.22 -3.67 9.35
N LEU A 71 4.96 -2.75 8.74
CA LEU A 71 5.62 -2.95 7.45
C LEU A 71 7.09 -3.37 7.58
N ASN A 72 7.59 -3.54 8.81
CA ASN A 72 8.98 -3.90 9.12
C ASN A 72 10.00 -2.99 8.41
N VAL A 73 9.80 -1.67 8.48
CA VAL A 73 10.70 -0.66 7.92
C VAL A 73 11.00 0.44 8.92
N SER A 74 12.02 1.27 8.64
CA SER A 74 12.32 2.43 9.47
C SER A 74 11.26 3.52 9.33
N ARG A 75 11.07 4.33 10.39
CA ARG A 75 10.19 5.52 10.37
C ARG A 75 10.55 6.48 9.23
N SER A 76 11.84 6.69 8.96
CA SER A 76 12.29 7.53 7.84
C SER A 76 11.89 6.98 6.47
N THR A 77 11.76 5.66 6.33
CA THR A 77 11.21 5.05 5.10
C THR A 77 9.72 5.36 4.97
N ILE A 78 8.96 5.26 6.06
CA ILE A 78 7.54 5.63 6.07
C ILE A 78 7.33 7.09 5.66
N THR A 79 8.07 8.04 6.23
CA THR A 79 7.93 9.47 5.87
C THR A 79 8.17 9.71 4.37
N LYS A 80 9.18 9.06 3.78
CA LYS A 80 9.46 9.16 2.34
C LYS A 80 8.35 8.52 1.51
N ASP A 81 7.88 7.37 1.94
CA ASP A 81 6.88 6.59 1.24
C ASP A 81 5.48 7.24 1.31
N LEU A 82 5.14 7.93 2.40
CA LEU A 82 3.89 8.70 2.51
C LEU A 82 3.80 9.78 1.43
N GLY A 83 4.83 10.63 1.28
CA GLY A 83 4.83 11.66 0.24
C GLY A 83 4.86 11.10 -1.19
N ILE A 84 5.32 9.85 -1.36
CA ILE A 84 5.22 9.12 -2.62
C ILE A 84 3.77 8.67 -2.86
N VAL A 85 3.09 8.14 -1.83
CA VAL A 85 1.68 7.74 -1.94
C VAL A 85 0.81 8.96 -2.27
N GLU A 86 0.94 10.09 -1.56
CA GLU A 86 0.15 11.30 -1.80
C GLU A 86 0.22 11.75 -3.27
N ARG A 87 1.46 11.85 -3.80
CA ARG A 87 1.71 12.29 -5.18
C ARG A 87 1.09 11.37 -6.23
N GLU A 88 1.03 10.07 -5.95
CA GLU A 88 0.70 9.05 -6.95
C GLU A 88 -0.77 8.62 -6.87
N THR A 89 -1.38 8.72 -5.70
CA THR A 89 -2.80 8.41 -5.49
C THR A 89 -3.69 9.64 -5.43
N ASP A 90 -3.10 10.85 -5.50
CA ASP A 90 -3.77 12.14 -5.28
C ASP A 90 -4.52 12.16 -3.93
N ALA A 91 -3.94 11.46 -2.96
CA ALA A 91 -4.47 11.37 -1.61
C ALA A 91 -3.79 12.43 -0.75
N GLN A 92 -4.52 12.94 0.24
CA GLN A 92 -3.91 13.76 1.28
C GLN A 92 -3.96 13.01 2.59
N PHE A 93 -2.82 12.97 3.28
CA PHE A 93 -2.78 12.54 4.67
C PHE A 93 -2.82 13.77 5.57
N TRP A 94 -3.55 13.68 6.65
CA TRP A 94 -3.49 14.66 7.71
C TRP A 94 -3.17 13.98 9.04
N GLU A 95 -2.49 14.71 9.91
CA GLU A 95 -2.08 14.27 11.22
C GLU A 95 -2.98 14.93 12.26
N ASP A 96 -3.56 14.13 13.17
CA ASP A 96 -4.34 14.65 14.29
C ASP A 96 -3.45 15.15 15.44
N ASP A 97 -4.07 15.69 16.49
CA ASP A 97 -3.38 16.21 17.67
C ASP A 97 -2.52 15.14 18.40
N ASP A 98 -2.84 13.85 18.19
CA ASP A 98 -2.13 12.71 18.76
C ASP A 98 -1.00 12.18 17.85
N GLY A 99 -0.77 12.81 16.70
CA GLY A 99 0.25 12.39 15.74
C GLY A 99 -0.15 11.18 14.88
N ARG A 100 -1.45 10.94 14.70
CA ARG A 100 -1.98 9.81 13.92
C ARG A 100 -2.39 10.27 12.53
N LEU A 101 -2.02 9.46 11.55
CA LEU A 101 -2.33 9.71 10.15
C LEU A 101 -3.74 9.24 9.81
N HIS A 102 -4.47 10.11 9.14
CA HIS A 102 -5.80 9.86 8.60
C HIS A 102 -5.80 10.09 7.10
N TRP A 103 -6.64 9.35 6.38
CA TRP A 103 -6.86 9.54 4.95
C TRP A 103 -7.90 10.64 4.74
N PHE A 104 -7.59 11.68 3.98
CA PHE A 104 -8.55 12.68 3.53
C PHE A 104 -9.22 12.19 2.24
N GLU A 105 -10.56 12.06 2.25
CA GLU A 105 -11.36 11.73 1.06
C GLU A 105 -11.87 12.99 0.34
#